data_AF-A0AAD7NZK0-F1
#
_entry.id   AF-A0AAD7NZK0-F1
#
_cell.length_a   1.000
_cell.length_b   1.000
_cell.length_c   1.000
_cell.angle_alpha   90.00
_cell.angle_beta   90.00
_cell.angle_gamma   90.00
#
_symmetry.space_group_name_H-M   'P 1'
#
loop_
_entity.id
_entity.type
_entity.pdbx_description
1 polymer ?
#
loop_
_entity_poly.entity_id
_entity_poly.type
_entity_poly.pdbx_seq_one_letter_code
_entity_poly.pdbx_strand_id
1 'polypeptide(L)'
;MSSLFDVQTQLTFYGAYHSNRVNVIIHIICVPLLIWYHILMASEIPVPTFVPAIHHSFSKHLAFELNWPAIQTALYLAYYFALEPFAALLYTPQMVLSLLTATAYARTPAHITQAIILHVVCWIAQFLGHGLAEKRAPALLDNLLGAVVLAPFFVHLEILFALGYRREMHKKLNNEIGKEITKVRKAKGDERRAAAAKAN
;
A
#
# COMPACT_ATOMS: atom_id res chain seq x y z
N MET A 1 13.35 -20.28 -1.46
CA MET A 1 11.95 -19.83 -1.60
C MET A 1 11.95 -18.58 -2.47
N SER A 2 10.92 -18.35 -3.28
CA SER A 2 10.80 -17.14 -4.09
C SER A 2 10.82 -15.90 -3.19
N SER A 3 11.55 -14.85 -3.58
CA SER A 3 11.57 -13.57 -2.86
C SER A 3 10.17 -12.92 -2.77
N LEU A 4 9.24 -13.30 -3.66
CA LEU A 4 7.87 -12.77 -3.71
C LEU A 4 7.03 -13.10 -2.47
N PHE A 5 7.33 -14.21 -1.78
CA PHE A 5 6.60 -14.64 -0.58
C PHE A 5 7.43 -14.51 0.70
N ASP A 6 8.65 -13.97 0.60
CA ASP A 6 9.47 -13.69 1.76
C ASP A 6 9.15 -12.29 2.30
N VAL A 7 8.43 -12.24 3.42
CA VAL A 7 7.99 -11.00 4.05
C VAL A 7 9.17 -10.07 4.37
N GLN A 8 10.31 -10.60 4.83
CA GLN A 8 11.47 -9.78 5.17
C GLN A 8 12.05 -9.09 3.93
N THR A 9 12.18 -9.81 2.82
CA THR A 9 12.66 -9.26 1.55
C THR A 9 11.73 -8.17 1.03
N GLN A 10 10.42 -8.44 1.02
CA GLN A 10 9.42 -7.48 0.55
C GLN A 10 9.41 -6.20 1.40
N LEU A 11 9.42 -6.35 2.73
CA LEU A 11 9.45 -5.20 3.65
C LEU A 11 10.79 -4.46 3.60
N THR A 12 11.92 -5.15 3.40
CA THR A 12 13.23 -4.50 3.29
C THR A 12 13.29 -3.62 2.06
N PHE A 13 12.82 -4.13 0.92
CA PHE A 13 12.69 -3.34 -0.30
C PHE A 13 11.82 -2.11 -0.07
N TYR A 14 10.62 -2.29 0.48
CA TYR A 14 9.68 -1.19 0.69
C TYR A 14 10.21 -0.16 1.69
N GLY A 15 10.74 -0.60 2.83
CA GLY A 15 11.28 0.26 3.88
C GLY A 15 12.47 1.09 3.44
N ALA A 16 13.26 0.63 2.46
CA ALA A 16 14.34 1.42 1.87
C ALA A 16 13.84 2.71 1.15
N TYR A 17 12.57 2.77 0.75
CA TYR A 17 11.94 3.96 0.15
C TYR A 17 11.17 4.82 1.15
N HIS A 18 11.01 4.36 2.40
CA HIS A 18 10.15 4.99 3.41
C HIS A 18 10.90 5.04 4.74
N SER A 19 12.11 5.63 4.73
CA SER A 19 12.95 5.73 5.91
C SER A 19 12.72 7.03 6.70
N ASN A 20 12.10 8.03 6.07
CA ASN A 20 11.75 9.30 6.72
C ASN A 20 10.40 9.19 7.43
N ARG A 21 10.36 9.54 8.73
CA ARG A 21 9.15 9.51 9.56
C ARG A 21 7.99 10.34 8.99
N VAL A 22 8.25 11.50 8.38
CA VAL A 22 7.20 12.33 7.76
C VAL A 22 6.59 11.60 6.57
N ASN A 23 7.42 10.99 5.72
CA ASN A 23 6.92 10.20 4.59
C ASN A 23 6.09 9.00 5.07
N VAL A 24 6.58 8.27 6.08
CA VAL A 24 5.84 7.15 6.68
C VAL A 24 4.48 7.58 7.22
N ILE A 25 4.40 8.71 7.94
CA ILE A 25 3.12 9.22 8.47
C ILE A 25 2.15 9.58 7.33
N ILE A 26 2.63 10.22 6.27
CA ILE A 26 1.81 10.53 5.09
C ILE A 26 1.23 9.24 4.51
N HIS A 27 2.03 8.19 4.36
CA HIS A 27 1.58 6.91 3.82
C HIS A 27 0.60 6.20 4.77
N ILE A 28 0.84 6.24 6.09
CA ILE A 28 -0.08 5.67 7.09
C ILE A 28 -1.48 6.27 6.96
N ILE A 29 -1.59 7.56 6.64
CA ILE A 29 -2.88 8.23 6.46
C ILE A 29 -3.44 8.00 5.05
N CYS A 30 -2.62 8.18 4.01
CA CYS A 30 -3.08 8.21 2.63
C CYS A 30 -3.37 6.82 2.05
N VAL A 31 -2.60 5.78 2.42
CA VAL A 31 -2.76 4.44 1.82
C VAL A 31 -4.12 3.81 2.16
N PRO A 32 -4.61 3.84 3.42
CA PRO A 32 -5.96 3.36 3.73
C PRO A 32 -7.06 4.11 2.95
N LEU A 33 -6.93 5.43 2.84
CA LEU A 33 -7.88 6.27 2.08
C LEU A 33 -7.85 5.92 0.58
N LEU A 34 -6.66 5.75 0.00
CA LEU A 34 -6.52 5.35 -1.39
C LEU A 34 -7.12 3.99 -1.68
N ILE A 35 -6.94 3.00 -0.80
CA ILE A 35 -7.59 1.69 -0.94
C ILE A 35 -9.11 1.84 -0.88
N TRP A 36 -9.63 2.63 0.05
CA TRP A 36 -11.07 2.84 0.19
C TRP A 36 -11.67 3.50 -1.07
N TYR A 37 -11.08 4.59 -1.56
CA TYR A 37 -11.55 5.27 -2.78
C TYR A 37 -11.33 4.43 -4.03
N HIS A 38 -10.26 3.62 -4.08
CA HIS A 38 -10.04 2.66 -5.16
C HIS A 38 -11.15 1.61 -5.22
N ILE A 39 -11.52 1.01 -4.08
CA ILE A 39 -12.64 0.06 -3.99
C ILE A 39 -13.94 0.70 -4.46
N LEU A 40 -14.23 1.93 -4.02
CA LEU A 40 -15.42 2.68 -4.44
C LEU A 40 -15.42 2.87 -5.96
N MET A 41 -14.36 3.42 -6.55
CA MET A 41 -14.30 3.67 -8.00
C MET A 41 -14.32 2.37 -8.81
N ALA A 42 -13.67 1.32 -8.32
CA ALA A 42 -13.66 0.01 -8.99
C ALA A 42 -15.01 -0.72 -8.91
N SER A 43 -15.91 -0.32 -7.99
CA SER A 43 -17.28 -0.85 -7.94
C SER A 43 -18.12 -0.42 -9.15
N GLU A 44 -17.76 0.68 -9.82
CA GLU A 44 -18.43 1.14 -11.04
C GLU A 44 -18.08 0.32 -12.27
N ILE A 45 -17.03 -0.51 -12.20
CA ILE A 45 -16.61 -1.33 -13.33
C ILE A 45 -17.62 -2.48 -13.46
N PRO A 46 -18.31 -2.60 -14.61
CA PRO A 46 -19.31 -3.64 -14.80
C PRO A 46 -18.67 -5.02 -14.73
N VAL A 47 -19.36 -5.94 -14.07
CA VAL A 47 -18.99 -7.36 -14.04
C VAL A 47 -19.59 -8.09 -15.24
N PRO A 48 -18.88 -9.07 -15.83
CA PRO A 48 -19.45 -9.91 -16.88
C PRO A 48 -20.72 -10.62 -16.43
N THR A 49 -21.68 -10.80 -17.34
CA THR A 49 -23.00 -11.37 -17.03
C THR A 49 -22.98 -12.82 -16.54
N PHE A 50 -21.88 -13.55 -16.75
CA PHE A 50 -21.70 -14.91 -16.22
C PHE A 50 -21.33 -14.92 -14.73
N VAL A 51 -20.93 -13.79 -14.14
CA VAL A 51 -20.64 -13.69 -12.72
C VAL A 51 -21.96 -13.69 -11.94
N PRO A 52 -22.15 -14.57 -10.94
CA PRO A 52 -23.37 -14.57 -10.14
C PRO A 52 -23.60 -13.23 -9.45
N ALA A 53 -24.82 -12.70 -9.56
CA ALA A 53 -25.22 -11.44 -8.94
C ALA A 53 -25.44 -11.61 -7.42
N ILE A 54 -24.36 -11.82 -6.68
CA ILE A 54 -24.39 -11.92 -5.22
C ILE A 54 -24.30 -10.53 -4.63
N HIS A 55 -25.33 -10.13 -3.89
CA HIS A 55 -25.36 -8.88 -3.16
C HIS A 55 -26.04 -9.09 -1.80
N HIS A 56 -25.58 -8.38 -0.79
CA HIS A 56 -26.17 -8.40 0.54
C HIS A 56 -26.04 -7.04 1.20
N SER A 57 -27.14 -6.49 1.72
CA SER A 57 -27.13 -5.21 2.44
C SER A 57 -27.32 -5.47 3.92
N PHE A 58 -26.28 -5.22 4.73
CA PHE A 58 -26.36 -5.35 6.19
C PHE A 58 -26.99 -4.09 6.81
N SER A 59 -26.69 -2.91 6.26
CA SER A 59 -27.28 -1.62 6.63
C SER A 59 -27.13 -0.61 5.50
N LYS A 60 -27.62 0.62 5.68
CA LYS A 60 -27.37 1.74 4.74
C LYS A 60 -25.89 2.12 4.59
N HIS A 61 -25.02 1.66 5.49
CA HIS A 61 -23.58 1.98 5.49
C HIS A 61 -22.69 0.75 5.29
N LEU A 62 -23.28 -0.45 5.17
CA LEU A 62 -22.55 -1.71 5.03
C LEU A 62 -23.26 -2.58 4.00
N ALA A 63 -22.64 -2.78 2.85
CA ALA A 63 -23.16 -3.61 1.78
C ALA A 63 -22.04 -4.43 1.15
N PHE A 64 -22.34 -5.66 0.78
CA PHE A 64 -21.47 -6.52 0.00
C PHE A 64 -22.06 -6.71 -1.39
N GLU A 65 -21.18 -6.70 -2.39
CA GLU A 65 -21.48 -7.10 -3.76
C GLU A 65 -20.30 -7.93 -4.29
N LEU A 66 -20.59 -9.05 -4.96
CA LEU A 66 -19.57 -9.81 -5.65
C LEU A 66 -19.19 -9.08 -6.95
N ASN A 67 -18.13 -8.28 -6.85
CA ASN A 67 -17.60 -7.47 -7.94
C ASN A 67 -16.06 -7.50 -7.98
N TRP A 68 -15.45 -6.72 -8.89
CA TRP A 68 -13.99 -6.60 -9.01
C TRP A 68 -13.29 -6.23 -7.68
N PRO A 69 -13.75 -5.21 -6.92
CA PRO A 69 -13.20 -4.91 -5.60
C PRO A 69 -13.26 -6.06 -4.60
N ALA A 70 -14.35 -6.85 -4.59
CA ALA A 70 -14.47 -8.01 -3.71
C ALA A 70 -13.43 -9.09 -4.05
N ILE A 71 -13.26 -9.37 -5.35
CA ILE A 71 -12.24 -10.32 -5.85
C ILE A 71 -10.83 -9.81 -5.51
N GLN A 72 -10.54 -8.54 -5.80
CA GLN A 72 -9.24 -7.93 -5.50
C GLN A 72 -8.92 -7.98 -4.01
N THR A 73 -9.90 -7.66 -3.15
CA THR A 73 -9.75 -7.72 -1.70
C THR A 73 -9.43 -9.14 -1.22
N ALA A 74 -10.11 -10.15 -1.76
CA ALA A 74 -9.85 -11.55 -1.45
C ALA A 74 -8.43 -11.97 -1.88
N LEU A 75 -7.99 -11.57 -3.09
CA LEU A 75 -6.63 -11.85 -3.58
C LEU A 75 -5.56 -11.17 -2.74
N TYR A 76 -5.78 -9.92 -2.33
CA TYR A 76 -4.85 -9.19 -1.46
C TYR A 76 -4.73 -9.87 -0.10
N LEU A 77 -5.85 -10.21 0.53
CA LEU A 77 -5.84 -10.93 1.80
C LEU A 77 -5.16 -12.29 1.66
N ALA A 78 -5.46 -13.08 0.62
CA ALA A 78 -4.79 -14.35 0.37
C ALA A 78 -3.26 -14.19 0.25
N TYR A 79 -2.80 -13.17 -0.47
CA TYR A 79 -1.38 -12.86 -0.58
C TYR A 79 -0.77 -12.44 0.76
N TYR A 80 -1.45 -11.59 1.54
CA TYR A 80 -0.96 -11.17 2.85
C TYR A 80 -0.92 -12.32 3.85
N PHE A 81 -1.90 -13.23 3.82
CA PHE A 81 -1.87 -14.45 4.62
C PHE A 81 -0.70 -15.36 4.23
N ALA A 82 -0.31 -15.40 2.96
CA ALA A 82 0.88 -16.12 2.52
C ALA A 82 2.19 -15.46 3.01
N LEU A 83 2.20 -14.14 3.21
CA LEU A 83 3.37 -13.40 3.71
C LEU A 83 3.52 -13.46 5.23
N GLU A 84 2.48 -13.07 5.96
CA GLU A 84 2.49 -13.01 7.43
C GLU A 84 1.05 -13.24 7.94
N PRO A 85 0.68 -14.49 8.32
CA PRO A 85 -0.69 -14.84 8.63
C PRO A 85 -1.32 -14.06 9.79
N PHE A 86 -0.53 -13.70 10.82
CA PHE A 86 -1.09 -13.07 12.02
C PHE A 86 -1.36 -11.59 11.81
N ALA A 87 -0.44 -10.87 11.17
CA ALA A 87 -0.65 -9.50 10.72
C ALA A 87 -1.77 -9.44 9.67
N ALA A 88 -1.84 -10.40 8.74
CA ALA A 88 -2.95 -10.47 7.78
C ALA A 88 -4.31 -10.68 8.48
N LEU A 89 -4.37 -11.53 9.49
CA LEU A 89 -5.56 -11.71 10.32
C LEU A 89 -5.97 -10.40 11.00
N LEU A 90 -5.01 -9.66 11.57
CA LEU A 90 -5.27 -8.35 12.20
C LEU A 90 -5.67 -7.27 11.18
N TYR A 91 -5.23 -7.38 9.92
CA TYR A 91 -5.59 -6.45 8.86
C TYR A 91 -6.95 -6.74 8.22
N THR A 92 -7.41 -7.99 8.29
CA THR A 92 -8.65 -8.47 7.66
C THR A 92 -9.88 -7.60 8.02
N PRO A 93 -10.12 -7.23 9.30
CA PRO A 93 -11.25 -6.37 9.65
C PRO A 93 -11.22 -5.02 8.92
N GLN A 94 -10.05 -4.40 8.78
CA GLN A 94 -9.93 -3.12 8.07
C GLN A 94 -10.23 -3.27 6.57
N MET A 95 -9.71 -4.32 5.92
CA MET A 95 -9.98 -4.58 4.50
C MET A 95 -11.46 -4.88 4.25
N VAL A 96 -12.08 -5.71 5.09
CA VAL A 96 -13.50 -6.06 4.98
C VAL A 96 -14.38 -4.83 5.24
N LEU A 97 -14.09 -4.05 6.28
CA LEU A 97 -14.85 -2.82 6.54
C LEU A 97 -14.70 -1.82 5.40
N SER A 98 -13.50 -1.68 4.83
CA SER A 98 -13.27 -0.80 3.68
C SER A 98 -14.10 -1.26 2.47
N LEU A 99 -14.10 -2.56 2.17
CA LEU A 99 -14.93 -3.13 1.12
C LEU A 99 -16.41 -2.84 1.34
N LEU A 100 -16.93 -3.14 2.53
CA LEU A 100 -18.37 -3.04 2.80
C LEU A 100 -18.87 -1.59 2.83
N THR A 101 -18.07 -0.68 3.39
CA THR A 101 -18.44 0.73 3.49
C THR A 101 -18.30 1.45 2.16
N ALA A 102 -17.24 1.18 1.39
CA ALA A 102 -17.06 1.76 0.06
C ALA A 102 -18.14 1.28 -0.92
N THR A 103 -18.49 -0.02 -0.88
CA THR A 103 -19.58 -0.59 -1.69
C THR A 103 -20.92 0.07 -1.36
N ALA A 104 -21.22 0.25 -0.07
CA ALA A 104 -22.44 0.98 0.32
C ALA A 104 -22.42 2.45 -0.13
N TYR A 105 -21.26 3.11 -0.04
CA TYR A 105 -21.10 4.51 -0.39
C TYR A 105 -21.19 4.78 -1.90
N ALA A 106 -20.82 3.81 -2.73
CA ALA A 106 -20.97 3.89 -4.19
C ALA A 106 -22.44 4.14 -4.63
N ARG A 107 -23.42 3.89 -3.75
CA ARG A 107 -24.84 4.15 -4.01
C ARG A 107 -25.28 5.58 -3.68
N THR A 108 -24.39 6.41 -3.16
CA THR A 108 -24.70 7.80 -2.75
C THR A 108 -24.48 8.79 -3.90
N PRO A 109 -25.17 9.94 -3.94
CA PRO A 109 -24.90 10.97 -4.94
C PRO A 109 -23.47 11.50 -4.83
N ALA A 110 -22.87 11.85 -5.98
CA ALA A 110 -21.53 12.46 -6.09
C ALA A 110 -20.33 11.62 -5.57
N HIS A 111 -20.54 10.34 -5.27
CA HIS A 111 -19.49 9.44 -4.75
C HIS A 111 -18.23 9.41 -5.62
N ILE A 112 -18.35 9.38 -6.97
CA ILE A 112 -17.20 9.39 -7.89
C ILE A 112 -16.41 10.69 -7.82
N THR A 113 -17.10 11.83 -7.86
CA THR A 113 -16.43 13.13 -7.79
C THR A 113 -15.63 13.26 -6.49
N GLN A 114 -16.22 12.87 -5.37
CA GLN A 114 -15.54 12.87 -4.07
C GLN A 114 -14.37 11.88 -4.03
N ALA A 115 -14.56 10.68 -4.58
CA ALA A 115 -13.52 9.67 -4.64
C ALA A 115 -12.32 10.14 -5.46
N ILE A 116 -12.54 10.70 -6.66
CA ILE A 116 -11.47 11.23 -7.51
C ILE A 116 -10.70 12.34 -6.79
N ILE A 117 -11.40 13.33 -6.22
CA ILE A 117 -10.76 14.45 -5.52
C ILE A 117 -9.86 13.95 -4.38
N LEU A 118 -10.40 13.10 -3.50
CA LEU A 118 -9.66 12.64 -2.33
C LEU A 118 -8.54 11.66 -2.72
N HIS A 119 -8.74 10.85 -3.76
CA HIS A 119 -7.71 9.98 -4.31
C HIS A 119 -6.54 10.81 -4.88
N VAL A 120 -6.81 11.87 -5.64
CA VAL A 120 -5.78 12.78 -6.17
C VAL A 120 -5.04 13.50 -5.04
N VAL A 121 -5.75 14.03 -4.04
CA VAL A 121 -5.13 14.70 -2.89
C VAL A 121 -4.18 13.76 -2.12
N CYS A 122 -4.59 12.50 -1.89
CA CYS A 122 -3.74 11.51 -1.24
C CYS A 122 -2.48 11.17 -2.05
N TRP A 123 -2.60 11.08 -3.38
CA TRP A 123 -1.43 10.90 -4.25
C TRP A 123 -0.47 12.08 -4.22
N ILE A 124 -0.99 13.31 -4.31
CA ILE A 124 -0.17 14.52 -4.20
C ILE A 124 0.59 14.52 -2.87
N ALA A 125 -0.09 14.22 -1.76
CA ALA A 125 0.54 14.14 -0.44
C ALA A 125 1.68 13.11 -0.42
N GLN A 126 1.48 11.90 -0.94
CA GLN A 126 2.54 10.87 -1.01
C GLN A 126 3.71 11.29 -1.89
N PHE A 127 3.46 11.89 -3.06
CA PHE A 127 4.53 12.39 -3.91
C PHE A 127 5.32 13.53 -3.26
N LEU A 128 4.65 14.42 -2.53
CA LEU A 128 5.32 15.44 -1.72
C LEU A 128 6.14 14.82 -0.58
N GLY A 129 5.64 13.77 0.07
CA GLY A 129 6.37 12.99 1.07
C GLY A 129 7.68 12.42 0.51
N HIS A 130 7.61 11.76 -0.65
CA HIS A 130 8.79 11.24 -1.34
C HIS A 130 9.75 12.34 -1.80
N GLY A 131 9.24 13.41 -2.42
CA GLY A 131 10.05 14.48 -2.98
C GLY A 131 10.73 15.35 -1.93
N LEU A 132 9.97 15.81 -0.92
CA LEU A 132 10.42 16.78 0.07
C LEU A 132 11.07 16.12 1.29
N ALA A 133 10.48 15.04 1.81
CA ALA A 133 10.95 14.40 3.03
C ALA A 133 11.96 13.28 2.74
N GLU A 134 11.63 12.34 1.85
CA GLU A 134 12.54 11.22 1.52
C GLU A 134 13.68 11.66 0.59
N LYS A 135 13.46 12.68 -0.25
CA LYS A 135 14.37 13.11 -1.33
C LYS A 135 14.75 11.96 -2.26
N ARG A 136 13.79 11.07 -2.50
CA ARG A 136 13.92 9.88 -3.32
C ARG A 136 12.66 9.72 -4.15
N ALA A 137 12.82 9.27 -5.39
CA ALA A 137 11.66 8.95 -6.22
C ALA A 137 10.85 7.80 -5.59
N PRO A 138 9.52 7.76 -5.80
CA PRO A 138 8.66 6.72 -5.24
C PRO A 138 9.04 5.32 -5.75
N ALA A 139 8.86 4.30 -4.90
CA ALA A 139 9.10 2.90 -5.26
C ALA A 139 8.28 2.40 -6.46
N LEU A 140 7.18 3.09 -6.76
CA LEU A 140 6.29 2.81 -7.90
C LEU A 140 7.02 2.82 -9.25
N LEU A 141 8.09 3.62 -9.37
CA LEU A 141 8.89 3.69 -10.61
C LEU A 141 9.80 2.47 -10.78
N ASP A 142 10.16 1.80 -9.69
CA ASP A 142 11.06 0.66 -9.68
C ASP A 142 10.30 -0.68 -9.68
N ASN A 143 9.13 -0.73 -9.04
CA ASN A 143 8.27 -1.92 -8.99
C ASN A 143 6.80 -1.52 -8.74
N LEU A 144 6.07 -1.21 -9.81
CA LEU A 144 4.67 -0.75 -9.73
C LEU A 144 3.77 -1.76 -9.00
N LEU A 145 3.79 -3.03 -9.43
CA LEU A 145 2.92 -4.06 -8.85
C LEU A 145 3.25 -4.31 -7.38
N GLY A 146 4.53 -4.45 -7.04
CA GLY A 146 4.94 -4.61 -5.65
C GLY A 146 4.60 -3.39 -4.80
N ALA A 147 4.82 -2.18 -5.31
CA ALA A 147 4.51 -0.95 -4.58
C ALA A 147 3.01 -0.82 -4.29
N VAL A 148 2.13 -1.10 -5.25
CA VAL A 148 0.67 -0.97 -5.04
C VAL A 148 0.12 -2.11 -4.18
N VAL A 149 0.55 -3.36 -4.41
CA VAL A 149 0.04 -4.52 -3.67
C VAL A 149 0.60 -4.57 -2.25
N LEU A 150 1.86 -4.20 -2.01
CA LEU A 150 2.45 -4.32 -0.67
C LEU A 150 2.26 -3.08 0.20
N ALA A 151 2.05 -1.89 -0.37
CA ALA A 151 1.90 -0.65 0.40
C ALA A 151 0.87 -0.76 1.54
N PRO A 152 -0.36 -1.29 1.32
CA PRO A 152 -1.35 -1.37 2.40
C PRO A 152 -0.90 -2.26 3.54
N PHE A 153 -0.28 -3.40 3.21
CA PHE A 153 0.19 -4.35 4.22
C PHE A 153 1.44 -3.87 4.95
N PHE A 154 2.34 -3.20 4.24
CA PHE A 154 3.50 -2.55 4.86
C PHE A 154 3.06 -1.48 5.86
N VAL A 155 2.14 -0.60 5.48
CA VAL A 155 1.59 0.43 6.38
C VAL A 155 0.95 -0.21 7.62
N HIS A 156 0.20 -1.29 7.44
CA HIS A 156 -0.35 -2.04 8.56
C HIS A 156 0.74 -2.61 9.48
N LEU A 157 1.79 -3.21 8.91
CA LEU A 157 2.91 -3.77 9.66
C LEU A 157 3.72 -2.71 10.40
N GLU A 158 3.95 -1.53 9.82
CA GLU A 158 4.59 -0.40 10.51
C GLU A 158 3.81 0.03 11.76
N ILE A 159 2.47 0.06 11.67
CA ILE A 159 1.61 0.34 12.83
C ILE A 159 1.78 -0.77 13.88
N LEU A 160 1.73 -2.04 13.47
CA LEU A 160 1.93 -3.17 14.40
C LEU A 160 3.32 -3.14 15.05
N PHE A 161 4.38 -2.84 14.29
CA PHE A 161 5.74 -2.72 14.80
C PHE A 161 5.88 -1.59 15.81
N ALA A 162 5.21 -0.45 15.59
CA ALA A 162 5.13 0.64 16.56
C ALA A 162 4.43 0.21 17.86
N LEU A 163 3.48 -0.73 17.78
CA LEU A 163 2.81 -1.35 18.93
C LEU A 163 3.62 -2.50 19.56
N GLY A 164 4.83 -2.79 19.05
CA GLY A 164 5.74 -3.80 19.59
C GLY A 164 5.54 -5.20 19.03
N TYR A 165 4.79 -5.37 17.93
CA TYR A 165 4.66 -6.63 17.22
C TYR A 165 6.04 -7.12 16.69
N ARG A 166 6.34 -8.41 16.88
CA ARG A 166 7.56 -9.09 16.38
C ARG A 166 8.85 -8.25 16.47
N ARG A 167 9.19 -7.74 17.65
CA ARG A 167 10.34 -6.84 17.89
C ARG A 167 11.67 -7.32 17.27
N GLU A 168 11.99 -8.60 17.40
CA GLU A 168 13.20 -9.18 16.80
C GLU A 168 13.20 -9.12 15.27
N MET A 169 12.05 -9.36 14.64
CA MET A 169 11.91 -9.25 13.20
C MET A 169 12.04 -7.79 12.76
N HIS A 170 11.39 -6.86 13.46
CA HIS A 170 11.49 -5.43 13.18
C HIS A 170 12.93 -4.92 13.31
N LYS A 171 13.67 -5.39 14.33
CA LYS A 171 15.10 -5.07 14.49
C LYS A 171 15.94 -5.58 13.31
N LYS A 172 15.73 -6.82 12.89
CA LYS A 172 16.41 -7.38 11.70
C LYS A 172 16.08 -6.59 10.44
N LEU A 173 14.80 -6.29 10.23
CA LEU A 173 14.30 -5.50 9.11
C LEU A 173 14.97 -4.12 9.05
N ASN A 174 15.04 -3.40 10.17
CA ASN A 174 15.70 -2.09 10.22
C ASN A 174 17.19 -2.16 9.89
N ASN A 175 17.88 -3.22 10.31
CA ASN A 175 19.27 -3.43 9.95
C ASN A 175 19.44 -3.65 8.43
N GLU A 176 18.58 -4.47 7.82
CA GLU A 176 18.62 -4.71 6.37
C GLU A 176 18.22 -3.47 5.55
N ILE A 177 17.19 -2.73 5.99
CA ILE A 177 16.82 -1.44 5.40
C ILE A 177 18.01 -0.47 5.44
N GLY A 178 18.71 -0.38 6.57
CA GLY A 178 19.90 0.47 6.71
C GLY A 178 21.02 0.09 5.74
N LYS A 179 21.26 -1.21 5.52
CA LYS A 179 22.21 -1.71 4.52
C LYS A 179 21.79 -1.31 3.11
N GLU A 180 20.53 -1.50 2.75
CA GLU A 180 20.02 -1.14 1.42
C GLU A 180 20.08 0.37 1.15
N ILE A 181 19.72 1.20 2.13
CA ILE A 181 19.85 2.66 2.02
C ILE A 181 21.32 3.05 1.79
N THR A 182 22.24 2.42 2.52
CA THR A 182 23.68 2.70 2.39
C THR A 182 24.19 2.33 0.99
N LYS A 183 23.78 1.16 0.47
CA LYS A 183 24.11 0.74 -0.90
C LYS A 183 23.61 1.74 -1.94
N VAL A 184 22.34 2.16 -1.85
CA VAL A 184 21.74 3.14 -2.78
C VAL A 184 22.44 4.49 -2.71
N ARG A 185 22.77 4.98 -1.51
CA ARG A 185 23.50 6.24 -1.33
C ARG A 185 24.90 6.18 -1.92
N LYS A 186 25.61 5.07 -1.73
CA LYS A 186 26.94 4.85 -2.31
C LYS A 186 26.87 4.89 -3.84
N ALA A 187 25.96 4.13 -4.45
CA ALA A 187 25.77 4.09 -5.91
C ALA A 187 25.51 5.49 -6.50
N LYS A 188 24.58 6.26 -5.92
CA LYS A 188 24.31 7.65 -6.34
C LYS A 188 25.53 8.56 -6.18
N GLY A 189 26.34 8.33 -5.15
CA GLY A 189 27.59 9.08 -4.94
C GLY A 189 28.64 8.76 -6.01
N ASP A 190 28.79 7.48 -6.36
CA ASP A 190 29.68 7.01 -7.43
C ASP A 190 29.26 7.58 -8.79
N GLU A 191 27.96 7.55 -9.11
CA GLU A 191 27.40 8.14 -10.34
C GLU A 191 27.70 9.64 -10.44
N ARG A 192 27.49 10.40 -9.36
CA ARG A 192 27.79 11.83 -9.32
C ARG A 192 29.28 12.12 -9.53
N ARG A 193 30.17 11.33 -8.90
CA ARG A 193 31.62 11.45 -9.10
C ARG A 193 32.02 11.15 -10.54
N ALA A 194 31.47 10.09 -11.13
CA ALA A 194 31.74 9.73 -12.52
C ALA A 194 31.24 10.79 -13.50
N ALA A 195 30.06 11.38 -13.25
CA ALA A 195 29.54 12.48 -14.05
C ALA A 195 30.43 13.74 -13.96
N ALA A 196 30.90 14.10 -12.77
CA ALA A 196 31.82 15.22 -12.58
C ALA A 196 33.17 15.00 -13.26
N ALA A 197 33.70 13.78 -13.23
CA ALA A 197 34.97 13.43 -13.88
C ALA A 197 34.89 13.48 -15.42
N LYS A 198 33.70 13.28 -16.01
CA LYS A 198 33.48 13.41 -17.46
C LYS A 198 33.25 14.86 -17.91
N ALA A 199 32.93 15.75 -16.99
CA ALA A 199 32.65 17.16 -17.26
C ALA A 199 33.90 18.06 -17.16
N ASN A 200 35.02 17.52 -16.68
CA ASN A 200 36.35 18.14 -16.63
C ASN A 200 37.25 17.54 -17.72
#